data_AF-A0A7Z8D098-F1
#
_entry.id   AF-A0A7Z8D098-F1
#
_cell.length_a   1.000
_cell.length_b   1.000
_cell.length_c   1.000
_cell.angle_alpha   90.00
_cell.angle_beta   90.00
_cell.angle_gamma   90.00
#
_symmetry.space_group_name_H-M   'P 1'
#
loop_
_entity.id
_entity.type
_entity.pdbx_description
1 polymer ?
#
loop_
_entity_poly.entity_id
_entity_poly.type
_entity_poly.pdbx_seq_one_letter_code
_entity_poly.pdbx_strand_id
1 'polypeptide(L)'
;MGLEEDFASEYKNNRRQLEEEEEFIKTFKRKGDQALEQAYHELSIQTRNNDLDAQTIAFIRQEIFKAQEDYEEIIGQERKNVIQRLDNNELEYRQKLRQNN
;
A
#
# COMPACT_ATOMS: atom_id res chain seq x y z
N MET A 1 17.70 -14.30 30.30
CA MET A 1 16.88 -13.24 29.70
C MET A 1 15.69 -13.02 30.60
N GLY A 2 15.42 -11.78 30.96
CA GLY A 2 14.25 -11.41 31.76
C GLY A 2 12.99 -11.31 30.90
N LEU A 3 11.81 -11.50 31.48
CA LEU A 3 10.53 -11.41 30.76
C LEU A 3 10.36 -10.06 30.03
N GLU A 4 10.86 -8.96 30.61
CA GLU A 4 10.86 -7.65 29.96
C GLU A 4 11.73 -7.59 28.70
N GLU A 5 12.89 -8.25 28.69
CA GLU A 5 13.77 -8.32 27.53
C GLU A 5 13.10 -9.11 26.39
N ASP A 6 12.39 -10.18 26.74
CA ASP A 6 11.63 -10.99 25.79
C ASP A 6 10.49 -10.18 25.16
N PHE A 7 9.71 -9.44 25.96
CA PHE A 7 8.65 -8.55 25.45
C PHE A 7 9.20 -7.44 24.56
N ALA A 8 10.32 -6.83 24.94
CA ALA A 8 10.95 -5.77 24.15
C ALA A 8 11.50 -6.30 22.82
N SER A 9 12.03 -7.53 22.81
CA SER A 9 12.50 -8.21 21.60
C SER A 9 11.33 -8.51 20.65
N GLU A 10 10.25 -9.10 21.18
CA GLU A 10 9.04 -9.39 20.41
C GLU A 10 8.43 -8.13 19.78
N TYR A 11 8.26 -7.07 20.57
CA TYR A 11 7.74 -5.78 20.10
C TYR A 11 8.59 -5.21 18.94
N LYS A 12 9.92 -5.22 19.09
CA LYS A 12 10.85 -4.70 18.06
C LYS A 12 10.79 -5.53 16.79
N ASN A 13 10.71 -6.85 16.90
CA ASN A 13 10.63 -7.74 15.75
C ASN A 13 9.32 -7.53 14.99
N ASN A 14 8.18 -7.48 15.69
CA ASN A 14 6.88 -7.23 15.08
C ASN A 14 6.83 -5.84 14.42
N ARG A 15 7.34 -4.82 15.10
CA ARG A 15 7.41 -3.46 14.56
C ARG A 15 8.22 -3.40 13.27
N ARG A 16 9.40 -4.04 13.25
CA ARG A 16 10.25 -4.09 12.06
C ARG A 16 9.54 -4.74 10.87
N GLN A 17 8.86 -5.87 11.09
CA GLN A 17 8.10 -6.55 10.03
C GLN A 17 7.00 -5.66 9.47
N LEU A 18 6.27 -4.94 10.33
CA LEU A 18 5.24 -3.99 9.92
C LEU A 18 5.81 -2.78 9.15
N GLU A 19 6.99 -2.29 9.53
CA GLU A 19 7.71 -1.23 8.80
C GLU A 19 8.17 -1.72 7.41
N GLU A 20 8.60 -2.98 7.29
CA GLU A 20 8.93 -3.61 6.00
C GLU A 20 7.68 -3.77 5.12
N GLU A 21 6.53 -4.15 5.68
CA GLU A 21 5.24 -4.18 4.97
C GLU A 21 4.81 -2.77 4.50
N GLU A 22 4.99 -1.74 5.32
CA GLU A 22 4.68 -0.36 4.94
C GLU A 22 5.53 0.11 3.74
N GLU A 23 6.83 -0.23 3.73
CA GLU A 23 7.72 0.13 2.62
C GLU A 23 7.37 -0.64 1.34
N PHE A 24 6.92 -1.90 1.46
CA PHE A 24 6.38 -2.65 0.33
C PHE A 24 5.15 -1.95 -0.27
N ILE A 25 4.19 -1.52 0.56
CA ILE A 25 3.00 -0.77 0.12
C ILE A 25 3.41 0.53 -0.59
N LYS A 26 4.36 1.29 -0.03
CA LYS A 26 4.87 2.52 -0.67
C LYS A 26 5.49 2.24 -2.03
N THR A 27 6.30 1.18 -2.13
CA THR A 27 6.94 0.78 -3.38
C THR A 27 5.92 0.32 -4.42
N PHE A 28 4.93 -0.46 -4.00
CA PHE A 28 3.85 -0.91 -4.88
C PHE A 28 3.04 0.27 -5.41
N LYS A 29 2.68 1.23 -4.54
CA LYS A 29 1.99 2.46 -4.96
C LYS A 29 2.79 3.22 -6.02
N ARG A 30 4.09 3.44 -5.80
CA ARG A 30 4.95 4.13 -6.79
C ARG A 30 4.94 3.42 -8.15
N LYS A 31 4.98 2.09 -8.16
CA LYS A 31 4.91 1.30 -9.41
C LYS A 31 3.55 1.42 -10.08
N GLY A 32 2.46 1.38 -9.31
CA GLY A 32 1.10 1.59 -9.81
C GLY A 32 0.92 2.97 -10.44
N ASP A 33 1.36 4.02 -9.75
CA ASP A 33 1.30 5.40 -10.24
C ASP A 33 2.10 5.55 -11.56
N GLN A 34 3.29 4.94 -11.65
CA GLN A 34 4.09 4.93 -12.87
C GLN A 34 3.41 4.18 -14.03
N ALA A 35 2.79 3.05 -13.76
CA ALA A 35 2.09 2.26 -14.77
C ALA A 35 0.87 3.01 -15.32
N LEU A 36 0.12 3.72 -14.46
CA LEU A 36 -0.96 4.58 -14.91
C LEU A 36 -0.46 5.73 -15.80
N GLU A 37 0.61 6.41 -15.37
CA GLU A 37 1.18 7.52 -16.12
C GLU A 37 1.61 7.06 -17.53
N GLN A 38 2.24 5.89 -17.62
CA GLN A 38 2.59 5.24 -18.88
C GLN A 38 1.35 4.94 -19.73
N ALA A 39 0.32 4.32 -19.15
CA ALA A 39 -0.91 3.99 -19.87
C ALA A 39 -1.62 5.23 -20.43
N TYR A 40 -1.73 6.31 -19.65
CA TYR A 40 -2.30 7.57 -20.12
C TYR A 40 -1.43 8.24 -21.19
N HIS A 41 -0.10 8.15 -21.07
CA HIS A 41 0.82 8.68 -22.06
C HIS A 41 0.69 7.95 -23.41
N GLU A 42 0.67 6.62 -23.41
CA GLU A 42 0.50 5.80 -24.61
C GLU A 42 -0.83 6.07 -25.30
N LEU A 43 -1.93 6.14 -24.53
CA LEU A 43 -3.25 6.46 -25.07
C LEU A 43 -3.28 7.87 -25.69
N SER A 44 -2.58 8.83 -25.09
CA SER A 44 -2.44 10.19 -25.63
C SER A 44 -1.71 10.19 -26.97
N ILE A 45 -0.63 9.40 -27.12
CA ILE A 45 0.09 9.23 -28.39
C ILE A 45 -0.85 8.63 -29.46
N GLN A 46 -1.50 7.51 -29.16
CA GLN A 46 -2.41 6.84 -30.09
C GLN A 46 -3.57 7.75 -30.52
N THR A 47 -4.11 8.54 -29.59
CA THR A 47 -5.16 9.54 -29.88
C THR A 47 -4.65 10.61 -30.85
N ARG A 48 -3.43 11.13 -30.65
CA ARG A 48 -2.84 12.17 -31.52
C ARG A 48 -2.54 11.68 -32.92
N ASN A 49 -2.17 10.40 -33.05
CA ASN A 49 -1.89 9.77 -34.33
C ASN A 49 -3.16 9.37 -35.10
N ASN A 50 -4.34 9.45 -34.47
CA ASN A 50 -5.60 8.88 -34.95
C ASN A 50 -5.50 7.36 -35.20
N ASP A 51 -4.70 6.66 -34.39
CA ASP A 51 -4.51 5.20 -34.50
C ASP A 51 -5.75 4.43 -34.02
N LEU A 52 -6.61 5.08 -33.21
CA LEU A 52 -7.80 4.50 -32.60
C LEU A 52 -9.02 5.39 -32.82
N ASP A 53 -10.20 4.78 -32.93
CA ASP A 53 -11.46 5.50 -32.98
C ASP A 53 -11.89 6.00 -31.59
N ALA A 54 -12.83 6.95 -31.57
CA ALA A 54 -13.29 7.60 -30.34
C ALA A 54 -13.94 6.65 -29.32
N GLN A 55 -14.63 5.58 -29.77
CA GLN A 55 -15.23 4.61 -28.85
C GLN A 55 -14.15 3.76 -28.18
N THR A 56 -13.16 3.32 -28.95
CA THR A 56 -12.01 2.58 -28.41
C THR A 56 -11.23 3.42 -27.41
N ILE A 57 -10.97 4.70 -27.71
CA ILE A 57 -10.30 5.62 -26.77
C ILE A 57 -11.10 5.77 -25.47
N ALA A 58 -12.42 5.97 -25.57
CA ALA A 58 -13.28 6.11 -24.41
C ALA A 58 -13.28 4.85 -23.53
N PHE A 59 -13.35 3.67 -24.15
CA PHE A 59 -13.27 2.38 -23.47
C PHE A 59 -11.94 2.23 -22.72
N ILE A 60 -10.80 2.46 -23.39
CA ILE A 60 -9.48 2.34 -22.74
C ILE A 60 -9.35 3.31 -21.56
N ARG A 61 -9.83 4.56 -21.69
CA ARG A 61 -9.83 5.51 -20.57
C ARG A 61 -10.62 4.99 -19.38
N GLN A 62 -11.78 4.40 -19.62
CA GLN A 62 -12.61 3.84 -18.56
C GLN A 62 -11.91 2.68 -17.86
N GLU A 63 -11.23 1.81 -18.59
CA GLU A 63 -10.47 0.70 -18.00
C GLU A 63 -9.25 1.18 -17.20
N ILE A 64 -8.52 2.20 -17.69
CA ILE A 64 -7.43 2.82 -16.90
C ILE A 64 -8.00 3.43 -15.61
N PHE A 65 -9.15 4.10 -15.67
CA PHE A 65 -9.80 4.70 -14.51
C PHE A 65 -10.26 3.66 -13.49
N LYS A 66 -10.89 2.56 -13.93
CA LYS A 66 -11.26 1.45 -13.04
C LYS A 66 -10.04 0.83 -12.37
N ALA A 67 -8.99 0.56 -13.15
CA ALA A 67 -7.75 0.03 -12.60
C ALA A 67 -7.16 0.97 -11.55
N GLN A 68 -7.25 2.29 -11.77
CA GLN A 68 -6.86 3.31 -10.80
C GLN A 68 -7.65 3.22 -9.49
N GLU A 69 -8.98 3.23 -9.58
CA GLU A 69 -9.85 3.13 -8.40
C GLU A 69 -9.58 1.84 -7.61
N ASP A 70 -9.52 0.70 -8.31
CA ASP A 70 -9.30 -0.61 -7.69
C ASP A 70 -7.97 -0.65 -6.91
N TYR A 71 -6.87 -0.19 -7.51
CA TYR A 71 -5.59 -0.23 -6.80
C TYR A 71 -5.51 0.81 -5.68
N GLU A 72 -6.09 2.00 -5.86
CA GLU A 72 -6.09 3.04 -4.83
C GLU A 72 -6.88 2.57 -3.59
N GLU A 73 -7.99 1.87 -3.79
CA GLU A 73 -8.76 1.23 -2.72
C GLU A 73 -7.93 0.18 -1.99
N ILE A 74 -7.30 -0.75 -2.73
CA ILE A 74 -6.46 -1.80 -2.15
C ILE A 74 -5.32 -1.18 -1.32
N ILE A 75 -4.60 -0.20 -1.88
CA ILE A 75 -3.49 0.45 -1.17
C ILE A 75 -3.98 1.22 0.06
N GLY A 76 -5.14 1.87 -0.03
CA GLY A 76 -5.76 2.53 1.10
C GLY A 76 -6.08 1.55 2.23
N GLN A 77 -6.67 0.41 1.90
CA GLN A 77 -7.04 -0.62 2.87
C GLN A 77 -5.81 -1.26 3.51
N GLU A 78 -4.80 -1.65 2.71
CA GLU A 78 -3.58 -2.27 3.23
C GLU A 78 -2.80 -1.31 4.13
N ARG A 79 -2.69 -0.04 3.75
CA ARG A 79 -2.04 0.97 4.58
C ARG A 79 -2.76 1.14 5.92
N LYS A 80 -4.10 1.16 5.91
CA LYS A 80 -4.91 1.24 7.14
C LYS A 80 -4.69 0.03 8.03
N ASN A 81 -4.63 -1.17 7.45
CA ASN A 81 -4.37 -2.42 8.17
C ASN A 81 -3.01 -2.39 8.88
N VAL A 82 -1.95 -1.95 8.19
CA VAL A 82 -0.60 -1.86 8.77
C VAL A 82 -0.55 -0.85 9.93
N ILE A 83 -1.16 0.34 9.76
CA ILE A 83 -1.24 1.35 10.83
C ILE A 83 -1.95 0.77 12.07
N GLN A 84 -3.09 0.10 11.87
CA GLN A 84 -3.83 -0.50 12.96
C GLN A 84 -3.02 -1.60 13.68
N ARG A 85 -2.25 -2.41 12.93
CA ARG A 85 -1.38 -3.42 13.51
C ARG A 85 -0.20 -2.82 14.28
N LEU A 86 0.35 -1.69 13.84
CA LEU A 86 1.39 -0.95 14.58
C LEU A 86 0.85 -0.42 15.91
N ASP A 87 -0.35 0.17 15.90
CA ASP A 87 -1.01 0.67 17.11
C ASP A 87 -1.32 -0.48 18.09
N ASN A 88 -1.78 -1.62 17.58
CA ASN A 88 -2.04 -2.81 18.39
C ASN A 88 -0.74 -3.37 18.99
N ASN A 89 0.34 -3.47 18.21
CA ASN A 89 1.65 -3.93 18.71
C ASN A 89 2.17 -3.04 19.86
N GLU A 90 2.01 -1.72 19.76
CA GLU A 90 2.34 -0.79 20.84
C GLU A 90 1.46 -0.98 22.08
N LEU A 91 0.15 -1.14 21.88
CA LEU A 91 -0.80 -1.36 22.97
C LEU A 91 -0.50 -2.67 23.72
N GLU A 92 -0.28 -3.76 22.99
CA GLU A 92 0.04 -5.08 23.53
C GLU A 92 1.34 -5.06 24.34
N TYR A 93 2.40 -4.43 23.80
CA TYR A 93 3.66 -4.28 24.52
C TYR A 93 3.46 -3.53 25.86
N ARG A 94 2.73 -2.41 25.85
CA ARG A 94 2.41 -1.65 27.07
C ARG A 94 1.54 -2.43 28.05
N GLN A 95 0.67 -3.31 27.57
CA GLN A 95 -0.14 -4.18 28.45
C GLN A 95 0.74 -5.25 29.09
N LYS A 96 1.61 -5.91 28.33
CA LYS A 96 2.57 -6.91 28.85
C LYS A 96 3.46 -6.32 29.93
N LEU A 97 4.00 -5.11 29.73
CA LEU A 97 4.78 -4.43 30.77
C LEU A 97 3.98 -4.12 32.04
N ARG A 98 2.72 -3.66 31.90
CA ARG A 98 1.87 -3.33 33.06
C ARG A 98 1.43 -4.55 33.88
N GLN A 99 1.33 -5.71 33.26
CA GLN A 99 0.91 -6.95 33.93
C GLN A 99 2.07 -7.66 34.64
N ASN A 100 3.32 -7.33 34.28
CA ASN A 100 4.52 -7.98 34.80
C ASN A 100 5.41 -7.04 35.64
N ASN A 101 4.96 -5.79 35.83
CA ASN A 101 5.45 -4.84 36.84
C ASN A 101 4.58 -4.91 38.10
#